data_AF-A0A3N1SSW3-F1
#
_entry.id   AF-A0A3N1SSW3-F1
#
_cell.length_a   1.000
_cell.length_b   1.000
_cell.length_c   1.000
_cell.angle_alpha   90.00
_cell.angle_beta   90.00
_cell.angle_gamma   90.00
#
_symmetry.space_group_name_H-M   'P 1'
#
loop_
_entity.id
_entity.type
_entity.pdbx_description
1 polymer ?
#
loop_
_entity_poly.entity_id
_entity_poly.type
_entity_poly.pdbx_seq_one_letter_code
_entity_poly.pdbx_strand_id
1 'polypeptide(L)'
;MPQRPLKLFPQLMAILGLAVVALAVWAAWLGWDQHRDVQPDGSETGPYEAWQVIGLVLTLLAPVYWAASRRYIAGAVLGVTAGLTVAAYYDWSDDSSGLFMVGVGMVMVGSLAVTGVASAVIASVKTSADSTRQ
;
A
#
# COMPACT_ATOMS: atom_id res chain seq x y z
N MET A 1 14.27 -1.42 34.69
CA MET A 1 13.08 -0.65 34.26
C MET A 1 12.85 -0.89 32.76
N PRO A 2 11.90 -1.76 32.36
CA PRO A 2 11.70 -2.06 30.94
C PRO A 2 10.81 -0.98 30.30
N GLN A 3 11.42 0.03 29.68
CA GLN A 3 10.70 1.07 28.91
C GLN A 3 10.34 0.64 27.47
N ARG A 4 10.26 -0.67 27.18
CA ARG A 4 10.02 -1.18 25.81
C ARG A 4 8.57 -1.14 25.29
N PRO A 5 7.48 -1.20 26.10
CA PRO A 5 6.13 -1.37 25.50
C PRO A 5 5.48 -0.08 24.98
N LEU A 6 5.87 1.10 25.47
CA LEU A 6 5.22 2.38 25.12
C LEU A 6 5.45 2.85 23.67
N LYS A 7 6.52 2.40 23.02
CA LYS A 7 6.78 2.72 21.59
C LYS A 7 6.13 1.75 20.60
N LEU A 8 5.78 0.54 21.04
CA LEU A 8 5.16 -0.49 20.20
C LEU A 8 3.68 -0.20 19.95
N PHE A 9 2.96 0.29 20.96
CA PHE A 9 1.54 0.61 20.83
C PHE A 9 1.21 1.62 19.71
N PRO A 10 1.86 2.80 19.61
CA PRO A 10 1.59 3.73 18.52
C PRO A 10 2.04 3.20 17.15
N GLN A 11 3.07 2.35 17.11
CA GLN A 11 3.48 1.69 15.86
C GLN A 11 2.44 0.66 15.41
N LEU A 12 1.91 -0.16 16.31
CA LEU A 12 0.88 -1.15 15.99
C LEU A 12 -0.40 -0.46 15.52
N MET A 13 -0.80 0.62 16.18
CA MET A 13 -1.94 1.44 15.75
C MET A 13 -1.70 2.05 14.37
N ALA A 14 -0.48 2.51 14.07
CA ALA A 14 -0.13 3.00 12.75
C ALA A 14 -0.19 1.88 11.68
N ILE A 15 0.32 0.69 11.99
CA ILE A 15 0.23 -0.48 11.09
C ILE A 15 -1.24 -0.80 10.77
N LEU A 16 -2.06 -0.97 11.81
CA LEU A 16 -3.48 -1.30 11.66
C LEU A 16 -4.25 -0.21 10.92
N GLY A 17 -4.05 1.06 11.31
CA GLY A 17 -4.70 2.19 10.67
C GLY A 17 -4.36 2.29 9.18
N LEU A 18 -3.08 2.15 8.83
CA LEU A 18 -2.64 2.18 7.44
C LEU A 18 -3.10 0.96 6.63
N ALA A 19 -3.19 -0.22 7.25
CA ALA A 19 -3.75 -1.40 6.60
C ALA A 19 -5.23 -1.21 6.26
N VAL A 20 -6.02 -0.68 7.20
CA VAL A 20 -7.45 -0.36 6.97
C VAL A 20 -7.60 0.71 5.90
N VAL A 21 -6.78 1.76 5.93
CA VAL A 21 -6.78 2.80 4.89
C VAL A 21 -6.44 2.20 3.53
N ALA A 22 -5.44 1.32 3.45
CA ALA A 22 -5.06 0.70 2.19
C ALA A 22 -6.16 -0.20 1.62
N LEU A 23 -6.84 -0.97 2.47
CA LEU A 23 -8.02 -1.75 2.09
C LEU A 23 -9.15 -0.85 1.56
N ALA A 24 -9.45 0.24 2.27
CA ALA A 24 -10.53 1.16 1.89
C ALA A 24 -10.23 1.87 0.56
N VAL A 25 -8.98 2.30 0.36
CA VAL A 25 -8.54 2.95 -0.88
C VAL A 25 -8.56 1.97 -2.05
N TRP A 26 -8.17 0.70 -1.83
CA TRP A 26 -8.35 -0.36 -2.83
C TRP A 26 -9.82 -0.51 -3.22
N ALA A 27 -10.71 -0.70 -2.25
CA ALA A 27 -12.13 -0.86 -2.51
C ALA A 27 -12.73 0.37 -3.23
N ALA A 28 -12.28 1.58 -2.88
CA ALA A 28 -12.79 2.81 -3.49
C ALA A 28 -12.33 3.03 -4.94
N TRP A 29 -11.12 2.59 -5.31
CA TRP A 29 -10.60 2.78 -6.67
C TRP A 29 -10.84 1.59 -7.58
N LEU A 30 -10.66 0.38 -7.06
CA LEU A 30 -10.67 -0.88 -7.81
C LEU A 30 -11.94 -1.72 -7.52
N GLY A 31 -12.67 -1.45 -6.44
CA GLY A 31 -13.82 -2.27 -6.06
C GLY A 31 -15.15 -1.90 -6.73
N TRP A 32 -15.26 -0.71 -7.33
CA TRP A 32 -16.56 -0.21 -7.83
C TRP A 32 -16.79 -0.47 -9.32
N ASP A 33 -15.74 -0.49 -10.14
CA ASP A 33 -15.83 -0.74 -11.58
C ASP A 33 -14.81 -1.80 -11.97
N GLN A 34 -15.34 -3.01 -12.20
CA GLN A 34 -14.59 -4.19 -12.65
C GLN A 34 -15.08 -4.68 -14.01
N HIS A 35 -15.60 -3.77 -14.85
CA HIS A 35 -15.99 -4.13 -16.21
C HIS A 35 -14.76 -4.58 -16.99
N ARG A 36 -14.89 -5.72 -17.67
CA ARG A 36 -13.88 -6.18 -18.63
C ARG A 36 -14.26 -5.68 -20.00
N ASP A 37 -13.36 -4.93 -20.61
CA ASP A 37 -13.51 -4.50 -21.99
C ASP A 37 -13.12 -5.62 -22.94
N VAL A 38 -14.10 -6.08 -23.71
CA VAL A 38 -13.91 -7.09 -24.76
C VAL A 38 -13.44 -6.37 -26.02
N GLN A 39 -12.21 -6.63 -26.42
CA GLN A 39 -11.63 -6.09 -27.63
C GLN A 39 -12.21 -6.79 -28.88
N PRO A 40 -12.14 -6.16 -30.07
CA PRO A 40 -12.70 -6.73 -31.30
C PRO A 40 -12.11 -8.08 -31.74
N ASP A 41 -10.92 -8.43 -31.22
CA ASP A 41 -10.25 -9.70 -31.44
C ASP A 41 -10.68 -10.81 -30.45
N GLY A 42 -11.61 -10.49 -29.54
CA GLY A 42 -12.10 -11.39 -28.49
C GLY A 42 -11.20 -11.48 -27.26
N SER A 43 -10.14 -10.69 -27.18
CA SER A 43 -9.35 -10.57 -25.96
C SER A 43 -10.06 -9.70 -24.93
N GLU A 44 -9.98 -10.08 -23.65
CA GLU A 44 -10.48 -9.26 -22.55
C GLU A 44 -9.33 -8.47 -21.95
N THR A 45 -9.50 -7.15 -21.89
CA THR A 45 -8.63 -6.31 -21.07
C THR A 45 -9.13 -6.38 -19.63
N GLY A 46 -8.18 -6.45 -18.69
CA GLY A 46 -8.46 -6.70 -17.29
C GLY A 46 -9.48 -5.73 -16.68
N PRO A 47 -10.06 -6.07 -15.52
CA PRO A 47 -11.10 -5.27 -14.89
C PRO A 47 -10.61 -3.91 -14.36
N TYR A 48 -9.29 -3.65 -14.40
CA TYR A 48 -8.67 -2.47 -13.83
C TYR A 48 -8.05 -1.58 -14.88
N GLU A 49 -8.49 -0.34 -14.88
CA GLU A 49 -7.96 0.70 -15.73
C GLU A 49 -6.71 1.36 -15.14
N ALA A 50 -5.79 1.78 -16.01
CA ALA A 50 -4.53 2.38 -15.58
C ALA A 50 -4.75 3.61 -14.68
N TRP A 51 -5.81 4.39 -14.94
CA TRP A 51 -6.15 5.57 -14.14
C TRP A 51 -6.64 5.22 -12.73
N GLN A 52 -7.33 4.08 -12.54
CA GLN A 52 -7.77 3.63 -11.22
C GLN A 52 -6.56 3.25 -10.36
N VAL A 53 -5.60 2.53 -10.96
CA VAL A 53 -4.35 2.15 -10.29
C VAL A 53 -3.52 3.39 -9.94
N ILE A 54 -3.44 4.37 -10.86
CA ILE A 54 -2.76 5.65 -10.58
C ILE A 54 -3.46 6.38 -9.43
N GLY A 55 -4.80 6.45 -9.43
CA GLY A 55 -5.59 7.04 -8.36
C GLY A 55 -5.34 6.40 -7.00
N LEU A 56 -5.29 5.07 -6.95
CA LEU A 56 -4.93 4.28 -5.77
C LEU A 56 -3.53 4.67 -5.25
N VAL A 57 -2.52 4.65 -6.11
CA VAL A 57 -1.13 4.95 -5.75
C VAL A 57 -1.00 6.39 -5.20
N LEU A 58 -1.59 7.36 -5.90
CA LEU A 58 -1.56 8.76 -5.49
C LEU A 58 -2.26 8.98 -4.15
N THR A 59 -3.39 8.29 -3.93
CA THR A 59 -4.13 8.38 -2.67
C THR A 59 -3.35 7.77 -1.51
N LEU A 60 -2.66 6.65 -1.72
CA LEU A 60 -1.82 5.98 -0.71
C LEU A 60 -0.54 6.74 -0.38
N LEU A 61 -0.04 7.56 -1.30
CA LEU A 61 1.18 8.34 -1.07
C LEU A 61 0.99 9.36 0.06
N ALA A 62 -0.20 9.95 0.20
CA ALA A 62 -0.50 10.91 1.26
C ALA A 62 -0.36 10.32 2.69
N PRO A 63 -1.01 9.20 3.05
CA PRO A 63 -0.85 8.58 4.36
C PRO A 63 0.55 7.98 4.57
N VAL A 64 1.21 7.46 3.52
CA VAL A 64 2.62 7.04 3.59
C VAL A 64 3.53 8.21 3.93
N TYR A 65 3.37 9.34 3.24
CA TYR A 65 4.14 10.55 3.51
C TYR A 65 3.94 11.05 4.94
N TRP A 66 2.70 11.11 5.38
CA TRP A 66 2.36 11.50 6.74
C TRP A 66 3.03 10.58 7.78
N ALA A 67 2.91 9.25 7.62
CA ALA A 67 3.49 8.28 8.55
C ALA A 67 5.03 8.35 8.55
N ALA A 68 5.66 8.43 7.38
CA ALA A 68 7.11 8.58 7.26
C ALA A 68 7.62 9.89 7.89
N SER A 69 6.93 11.01 7.66
CA SER A 69 7.29 12.33 8.22
C SER A 69 7.29 12.34 9.76
N ARG A 70 6.43 11.52 10.37
CA ARG A 70 6.27 11.33 11.81
C ARG A 70 7.17 10.21 12.40
N ARG A 71 8.08 9.64 11.59
CA ARG A 71 8.98 8.53 11.97
C ARG A 71 8.26 7.19 12.24
N TYR A 72 7.03 7.01 11.74
CA TYR A 72 6.31 5.74 11.77
C TYR A 72 6.61 4.88 10.54
N ILE A 73 7.89 4.73 10.18
CA ILE A 73 8.34 4.06 8.95
C ILE A 73 7.89 2.58 8.91
N ALA A 74 8.06 1.85 10.02
CA ALA A 74 7.57 0.47 10.11
C ALA A 74 6.04 0.38 9.94
N GLY A 75 5.31 1.40 10.42
CA GLY A 75 3.87 1.53 10.22
C GLY A 75 3.50 1.73 8.75
N ALA A 76 4.16 2.69 8.09
CA ALA A 76 4.00 2.97 6.66
C ALA A 76 4.20 1.71 5.81
N VAL A 77 5.35 1.06 5.99
CA VAL A 77 5.75 -0.08 5.18
C VAL A 77 4.88 -1.30 5.45
N LEU A 78 4.74 -1.72 6.71
CA LEU A 78 4.00 -2.95 7.04
C LEU A 78 2.49 -2.78 6.90
N GLY A 79 1.95 -1.62 7.27
CA GLY A 79 0.50 -1.36 7.20
C GLY A 79 0.01 -1.34 5.76
N VAL A 80 0.65 -0.56 4.89
CA VAL A 80 0.25 -0.47 3.47
C VAL A 80 0.46 -1.82 2.75
N THR A 81 1.60 -2.49 2.98
CA THR A 81 1.85 -3.81 2.40
C THR A 81 0.79 -4.82 2.84
N ALA A 82 0.49 -4.90 4.14
CA ALA A 82 -0.51 -5.83 4.66
C ALA A 82 -1.91 -5.53 4.11
N GLY A 83 -2.33 -4.26 4.10
CA GLY A 83 -3.65 -3.88 3.59
C GLY A 83 -3.82 -4.20 2.11
N LEU A 84 -2.82 -3.86 1.27
CA LEU A 84 -2.84 -4.18 -0.16
C LEU A 84 -2.81 -5.69 -0.43
N THR A 85 -2.02 -6.45 0.33
CA THR A 85 -1.91 -7.91 0.17
C THR A 85 -3.23 -8.59 0.53
N VAL A 86 -3.88 -8.15 1.62
CA VAL A 86 -5.20 -8.67 2.01
C VAL A 86 -6.27 -8.28 1.00
N ALA A 87 -6.24 -7.05 0.48
CA ALA A 87 -7.17 -6.61 -0.55
C ALA A 87 -7.06 -7.47 -1.81
N ALA A 88 -5.83 -7.66 -2.31
CA ALA A 88 -5.55 -8.48 -3.49
C ALA A 88 -5.93 -9.94 -3.26
N TYR A 89 -5.67 -10.49 -2.07
CA TYR A 89 -6.05 -11.86 -1.74
C TYR A 89 -7.57 -12.03 -1.76
N TYR A 90 -8.31 -11.13 -1.14
CA TYR A 90 -9.77 -11.20 -1.10
C TYR A 90 -10.41 -10.99 -2.48
N ASP A 91 -9.86 -10.08 -3.28
CA ASP A 91 -10.37 -9.76 -4.61
C ASP A 91 -10.10 -10.87 -5.63
N TRP A 92 -8.97 -11.58 -5.52
CA TRP A 92 -8.56 -12.60 -6.49
C TRP A 92 -8.73 -14.05 -6.01
N SER A 93 -9.19 -14.28 -4.78
CA SER A 93 -9.29 -15.65 -4.22
C SER A 93 -10.25 -16.57 -4.96
N ASP A 94 -11.19 -16.01 -5.72
CA ASP A 94 -12.18 -16.78 -6.48
C ASP A 94 -11.62 -17.33 -7.81
N ASP A 95 -10.39 -16.97 -8.18
CA ASP A 95 -9.70 -17.53 -9.35
C ASP A 95 -9.15 -18.94 -9.08
N SER A 96 -9.83 -19.94 -9.66
CA SER A 96 -9.48 -21.36 -9.57
C SER A 96 -8.15 -21.76 -10.23
N SER A 97 -7.51 -20.87 -11.02
CA SER A 97 -6.25 -21.17 -11.72
C SER A 97 -5.04 -21.33 -10.79
N GLY A 98 -5.12 -20.80 -9.57
CA GLY A 98 -3.99 -20.71 -8.62
C GLY A 98 -2.96 -19.63 -8.97
N LEU A 99 -3.10 -18.97 -10.13
CA LEU A 99 -2.23 -17.87 -10.55
C LEU A 99 -2.38 -16.64 -9.64
N PHE A 100 -3.54 -16.51 -8.98
CA PHE A 100 -3.83 -15.42 -8.06
C PHE A 100 -2.78 -15.29 -6.94
N MET A 101 -2.24 -16.41 -6.44
CA MET A 101 -1.22 -16.39 -5.38
C MET A 101 0.10 -15.74 -5.85
N VAL A 102 0.44 -15.89 -7.14
CA VAL A 102 1.60 -15.20 -7.73
C VAL A 102 1.33 -13.70 -7.82
N GLY A 103 0.11 -13.33 -8.23
CA GLY A 103 -0.35 -11.94 -8.24
C GLY A 103 -0.27 -11.30 -6.85
N VAL A 104 -0.84 -11.93 -5.83
CA VAL A 104 -0.80 -11.47 -4.44
C VAL A 104 0.65 -11.34 -3.96
N GLY A 105 1.52 -12.30 -4.31
CA GLY A 105 2.95 -12.23 -4.01
C GLY A 105 3.65 -11.03 -4.66
N MET A 106 3.34 -10.74 -5.93
CA MET A 106 3.86 -9.55 -6.62
C MET A 106 3.37 -8.26 -5.97
N VAL A 107 2.09 -8.16 -5.59
CA VAL A 107 1.55 -6.99 -4.87
C VAL A 107 2.27 -6.81 -3.54
N MET A 108 2.47 -7.88 -2.77
CA MET A 108 3.19 -7.85 -1.50
C MET A 108 4.63 -7.34 -1.68
N VAL A 109 5.40 -7.92 -2.60
CA VAL A 109 6.80 -7.54 -2.83
C VAL A 109 6.91 -6.13 -3.40
N GLY A 110 6.08 -5.79 -4.37
CA GLY A 110 6.06 -4.48 -5.02
C GLY A 110 5.69 -3.37 -4.03
N SER A 111 4.63 -3.56 -3.26
CA SER A 111 4.20 -2.59 -2.24
C SER A 111 5.24 -2.42 -1.12
N LEU A 112 5.87 -3.50 -0.68
CA LEU A 112 6.95 -3.46 0.31
C LEU A 112 8.15 -2.65 -0.20
N ALA A 113 8.61 -2.93 -1.42
CA ALA A 113 9.75 -2.25 -2.03
C ALA A 113 9.46 -0.76 -2.23
N VAL A 114 8.34 -0.42 -2.87
CA VAL A 114 7.97 0.97 -3.17
C VAL A 114 7.76 1.78 -1.89
N THR A 115 7.01 1.26 -0.92
CA THR A 115 6.73 1.97 0.34
C THR A 115 8.01 2.11 1.18
N GLY A 116 8.89 1.10 1.15
CA GLY A 116 10.20 1.14 1.79
C GLY A 116 11.09 2.24 1.21
N VAL A 117 11.24 2.27 -0.12
CA VAL A 117 12.04 3.30 -0.82
C VAL A 117 11.45 4.69 -0.58
N ALA A 118 10.15 4.87 -0.74
CA ALA A 118 9.49 6.15 -0.50
C ALA A 118 9.73 6.65 0.94
N SER A 119 9.56 5.77 1.93
CA SER A 119 9.79 6.12 3.34
C SER A 119 11.24 6.50 3.62
N ALA A 120 12.21 5.80 3.01
CA ALA A 120 13.63 6.10 3.15
C ALA A 120 13.98 7.47 2.56
N VAL A 121 13.47 7.78 1.36
CA VAL A 121 13.65 9.08 0.71
C VAL A 121 13.05 10.22 1.54
N ILE A 122 11.84 10.03 2.07
CA ILE A 122 11.19 11.05 2.91
C ILE A 122 11.99 11.30 4.20
N ALA A 123 12.50 10.23 4.81
CA ALA A 123 13.30 10.33 6.02
C ALA A 123 14.66 11.02 5.78
N SER A 124 15.33 10.75 4.66
CA SER A 124 16.62 11.36 4.33
C SER A 124 16.48 12.87 4.10
N VAL A 125 15.49 13.30 3.30
CA VAL A 125 15.23 14.72 3.02
C VAL A 125 14.94 15.51 4.30
N LYS A 126 14.16 14.93 5.23
CA LYS A 126 13.82 15.59 6.49
C LYS A 126 15.02 15.72 7.43
N THR A 127 15.90 14.74 7.43
CA THR A 127 17.15 14.78 8.21
C THR A 127 18.10 15.86 7.69
N SER A 128 18.22 16.02 6.37
CA SER A 128 19.00 17.10 5.76
C SER A 128 18.44 18.49 6.08
N ALA A 129 17.11 18.66 6.04
CA ALA A 129 16.46 19.94 6.35
C ALA A 129 16.66 20.38 7.81
N ASP A 130 16.66 19.43 8.75
CA ASP A 130 16.97 19.70 10.17
C ASP A 130 18.45 20.07 10.36
N SER A 131 19.36 19.49 9.57
CA SER A 131 20.80 19.79 9.63
C SER A 131 21.17 21.19 9.11
N THR A 132 20.40 21.76 8.18
CA THR A 132 20.66 23.10 7.62
C THR A 132 20.07 24.23 8.48
N ARG A 133 19.21 23.90 9.45
CA ARG A 133 18.57 24.87 10.37
C ARG A 133 19.34 25.09 11.68
N GLN A 134 20.42 24.34 11.93
CA GLN A 134 21.36 24.57 13.03
C GLN A 134 22.54 25.39 12.54
#